data_AF-A0A2M7MWU1-F1
#
_entry.id   AF-A0A2M7MWU1-F1
#
_cell.length_a   1.000
_cell.length_b   1.000
_cell.length_c   1.000
_cell.angle_alpha   90.00
_cell.angle_beta   90.00
_cell.angle_gamma   90.00
#
_symmetry.space_group_name_H-M   'P 1'
#
loop_
_entity.id
_entity.type
_entity.pdbx_description
1 polymer ?
#
loop_
_entity_poly.entity_id
_entity_poly.type
_entity_poly.pdbx_seq_one_letter_code
_entity_poly.pdbx_strand_id
1 'polypeptide(L)' 'MAPPLPFQYLGRWQEEDKEVIFLAQGSRVLHARVGDTLAGWHLDQASESALTFTWTALNMRQILRIAP' A
#
# COMPACT_ATOMS: atom_id res chain seq x y z
N MET A 1 0.51 -15.88 11.36
CA MET A 1 -0.53 -15.24 10.49
C MET A 1 -0.13 -13.79 10.29
N ALA A 2 -0.17 -13.28 9.06
CA ALA A 2 0.08 -11.87 8.83
C ALA A 2 -1.06 -11.03 9.45
N PRO A 3 -0.77 -9.86 10.03
CA PRO A 3 -1.83 -8.97 10.51
C PRO A 3 -2.71 -8.51 9.33
N PRO A 4 -3.99 -8.21 9.56
CA PRO A 4 -4.81 -7.57 8.53
C PRO A 4 -4.17 -6.23 8.12
N LEU A 5 -4.23 -5.91 6.83
CA LEU A 5 -3.72 -4.64 6.31
C LEU A 5 -4.42 -3.49 7.06
N PRO A 6 -3.67 -2.67 7.82
CA PRO A 6 -4.25 -1.55 8.55
C PRO A 6 -4.42 -0.31 7.64
N PHE A 7 -4.27 -0.49 6.33
CA PHE A 7 -4.30 0.56 5.34
C PHE A 7 -5.65 0.59 4.63
N GLN A 8 -6.20 1.78 4.50
CA GLN A 8 -7.33 2.07 3.64
C GLN A 8 -6.82 2.85 2.43
N TYR A 9 -7.18 2.41 1.23
CA TYR A 9 -6.84 3.15 0.01
C TYR A 9 -7.68 4.43 -0.06
N LEU A 10 -7.03 5.58 -0.18
CA LEU A 10 -7.68 6.88 -0.35
C LEU A 10 -7.67 7.33 -1.80
N GLY A 11 -6.61 7.00 -2.53
CA GLY A 11 -6.43 7.40 -3.92
C GLY A 11 -5.01 7.17 -4.40
N ARG A 12 -4.79 7.45 -5.68
CA ARG A 12 -3.46 7.55 -6.27
C ARG A 12 -3.35 8.87 -7.00
N TRP A 13 -2.15 9.42 -7.02
CA TRP A 13 -1.80 10.60 -7.78
C TRP A 13 -0.63 10.27 -8.69
N GLN A 14 -0.73 10.62 -9.96
CA GLN A 14 0.41 10.61 -10.86
C GLN A 14 1.02 12.00 -10.89
N GLU A 15 2.23 12.12 -10.40
CA GLU A 15 3.02 13.35 -10.44
C GLU A 15 4.15 13.14 -11.44
N GLU A 16 3.97 13.72 -12.64
CA GLU A 16 4.86 13.53 -13.81
C GLU A 16 5.10 12.05 -14.14
N ASP A 17 6.15 11.45 -13.59
CA ASP A 17 6.59 10.06 -13.78
C ASP A 17 6.51 9.20 -12.50
N LYS A 18 5.99 9.75 -11.40
CA LYS A 18 5.94 9.09 -10.10
C LYS A 18 4.50 8.89 -9.65
N GLU A 19 4.11 7.63 -9.55
CA GLU A 19 2.85 7.25 -8.90
C GLU A 19 3.00 7.33 -7.38
N VAL A 20 2.13 8.10 -6.74
CA VAL A 20 2.00 8.20 -5.28
C VAL A 20 0.66 7.63 -4.88
N ILE A 21 0.68 6.61 -4.03
CA ILE A 21 -0.50 5.99 -3.45
C ILE A 21 -0.76 6.62 -2.09
N PHE A 22 -1.97 7.14 -1.89
CA PHE A 22 -2.42 7.71 -0.63
C PHE A 22 -3.14 6.62 0.17
N LEU A 23 -2.61 6.33 1.35
CA LEU A 23 -3.13 5.32 2.26
C LEU A 23 -3.50 5.97 3.59
N ALA A 24 -4.70 5.68 4.11
CA ALA A 24 -5.04 6.00 5.48
C ALA A 24 -4.63 4.85 6.40
N GLN A 25 -3.98 5.17 7.52
CA GLN A 25 -3.74 4.24 8.62
C GLN A 25 -4.35 4.84 9.89
N GLY A 26 -5.57 4.44 10.22
CA GLY A 26 -6.35 5.07 11.30
C GLY A 26 -6.54 6.56 11.03
N SER A 27 -5.95 7.42 11.86
CA SER A 27 -6.05 8.88 11.75
C SER A 27 -4.93 9.53 10.93
N ARG A 28 -4.00 8.75 10.37
CA ARG A 28 -2.83 9.25 9.62
C ARG A 28 -2.98 8.97 8.13
N VAL A 29 -2.57 9.93 7.30
CA VAL A 29 -2.41 9.73 5.85
C VAL A 29 -0.94 9.46 5.57
N LEU A 30 -0.69 8.42 4.78
CA LEU A 30 0.63 7.97 4.36
C LEU A 30 0.73 8.09 2.85
N HIS A 31 1.91 8.48 2.37
CA HIS A 31 2.25 8.50 0.95
C HIS A 31 3.17 7.30 0.68
N ALA A 32 2.69 6.38 -0.15
CA ALA A 32 3.37 5.15 -0.50
C ALA A 32 3.74 5.16 -1.97
N ARG A 33 4.91 4.64 -2.31
CA ARG A 33 5.31 4.34 -3.69
C ARG A 33 5.70 2.88 -3.81
N VAL A 34 5.66 2.34 -5.02
CA VAL A 34 6.19 1.00 -5.27
C VAL A 34 7.66 0.96 -4.86
N GLY A 35 8.02 0.00 -4.00
CA GLY A 35 9.32 -0.13 -3.35
C GLY A 35 9.43 0.53 -1.97
N ASP A 36 8.45 1.32 -1.52
CA ASP A 36 8.47 1.90 -0.17
C ASP A 36 8.06 0.87 0.89
N THR A 37 8.61 1.03 2.10
CA THR A 37 8.23 0.23 3.27
C THR A 37 7.60 1.10 4.35
N LEU A 38 6.34 0.80 4.71
CA LEU A 38 5.51 1.61 5.59
C LEU A 38 4.93 0.72 6.70
N ALA A 39 5.20 1.08 7.96
CA ALA A 39 4.72 0.34 9.13
C ALA A 39 4.96 -1.18 9.06
N GLY A 40 6.11 -1.61 8.50
CA GLY A 40 6.48 -3.02 8.32
C GLY A 40 5.96 -3.70 7.05
N TRP A 41 5.23 -2.97 6.19
CA TRP A 41 4.74 -3.46 4.91
C TRP A 41 5.52 -2.84 3.76
N HIS A 42 6.12 -3.66 2.92
CA HIS A 42 6.73 -3.26 1.66
C HIS A 42 5.67 -3.22 0.56
N LEU A 43 5.59 -2.15 -0.23
CA LEU A 43 4.68 -2.07 -1.37
C LEU A 43 5.38 -2.62 -2.62
N ASP A 44 5.12 -3.89 -2.96
CA ASP A 44 5.75 -4.55 -4.11
C ASP A 44 5.18 -4.08 -5.44
N GLN A 45 3.87 -3.86 -5.49
CA GLN A 45 3.18 -3.47 -6.72
C GLN A 45 1.95 -2.64 -6.40
N ALA A 46 1.76 -1.57 -7.16
CA ALA A 46 0.53 -0.81 -7.21
C ALA A 46 -0.10 -0.95 -8.59
N SER A 47 -1.42 -1.08 -8.63
CA SER A 47 -2.21 -1.22 -9.86
C SER A 47 -3.56 -0.57 -9.65
N GLU A 48 -4.30 -0.34 -10.74
CA GLU A 48 -5.53 0.44 -10.64
C GLU A 48 -6.63 -0.22 -9.79
N SER A 49 -6.63 -1.55 -9.72
CA SER A 49 -7.63 -2.38 -9.05
C SER A 49 -7.15 -3.03 -7.75
N ALA A 50 -5.85 -3.04 -7.49
CA ALA A 50 -5.27 -3.68 -6.32
C ALA A 50 -3.86 -3.18 -6.01
N LEU A 51 -3.49 -3.23 -4.73
CA LEU A 51 -2.14 -3.02 -4.24
C LEU A 51 -1.63 -4.31 -3.61
N THR A 52 -0.39 -4.68 -3.91
CA THR A 52 0.28 -5.85 -3.33
C THR A 52 1.31 -5.37 -2.30
N PHE A 53 1.12 -5.79 -1.06
CA PHE A 53 2.05 -5.50 0.02
C PHE A 53 2.70 -6.79 0.53
N THR A 54 3.97 -6.72 0.91
CA THR A 54 4.69 -7.79 1.60
C THR A 54 5.03 -7.39 3.02
N TRP A 55 4.63 -8.21 3.99
CA TRP A 55 5.04 -8.04 5.37
C TRP A 55 6.52 -8.40 5.53
N THR A 56 7.37 -7.44 5.89
CA THR A 56 8.82 -7.62 5.86
C THR A 56 9.33 -8.60 6.91
N ALA A 57 8.68 -8.74 8.07
CA ALA A 57 9.16 -9.63 9.12
C ALA A 57 8.91 -11.12 8.85
N LEU A 58 7.93 -11.47 8.00
CA LEU A 58 7.60 -12.87 7.66
C LEU A 58 7.61 -13.14 6.15
N ASN A 59 7.97 -12.15 5.33
CA ASN A 59 7.94 -12.20 3.88
C ASN A 59 6.58 -12.70 3.32
N MET A 60 5.49 -12.25 3.94
CA MET A 60 4.12 -12.67 3.60
C MET A 60 3.44 -11.62 2.72
N ARG A 61 3.00 -12.03 1.53
CA ARG A 61 2.28 -11.17 0.59
C ARG A 61 0.79 -11.07 0.92
N GLN A 62 0.25 -9.86 0.79
CA GLN A 62 -1.16 -9.55 1.01
C GLN A 62 -1.65 -8.54 -0.02
N ILE A 63 -2.85 -8.77 -0.54
CA ILE A 63 -3.43 -7.95 -1.60
C ILE A 63 -4.53 -7.09 -1.00
N LEU A 64 -4.39 -5.77 -1.12
CA LEU A 64 -5.45 -4.81 -0.86
C LEU A 64 -6.23 -4.60 -2.16
N ARG A 65 -7.47 -5.09 -2.23
CA ARG A 65 -8.33 -4.77 -3.38
C ARG A 65 -8.86 -3.35 -3.23
N ILE A 66 -8.72 -2.57 -4.29
CA ILE A 66 -9.38 -1.28 -4.43
C ILE A 66 -10.76 -1.61 -5.01
N ALA A 67 -11.80 -1.52 -4.19
CA ALA A 67 -13.16 -1.69 -4.71
C ALA A 67 -13.52 -0.50 -5.62
N PRO A 68 -14.17 -0.74 -6.78
CA PRO A 68 -14.65 0.32 -7.65
C PRO A 68 -15.80 1.12 -7.03
#